data_AF-A0A521LMI7-F1
#
_entry.id   AF-A0A521LMI7-F1
#
_cell.length_a   1.000
_cell.length_b   1.000
_cell.length_c   1.000
_cell.angle_alpha   90.00
_cell.angle_beta   90.00
_cell.angle_gamma   90.00
#
_symmetry.space_group_name_H-M   'P 1'
#
loop_
_entity.id
_entity.type
_entity.pdbx_description
1 polymer ?
#
loop_
_entity_poly.entity_id
_entity_poly.type
_entity_poly.pdbx_seq_one_letter_code
_entity_poly.pdbx_strand_id
1 'polypeptide(L)'
;ELALRIIAGPDGHEAEAAPVPLGPTPKLSAKGLRIAVLTSNPLVPVSADTAAVVQATAKLLSKAGAKVKHAEPAGLDWQQAWDDWADLFQYLVRALQPLAEREPFFDHVTSSDPTARSVGRTARLDLAQFFAVLDRRDQAMRRCEAFLDDYDAWLMPVMPDAAFIRQKQSDPLVIDGVGHPYFFAGTAYNFLANLTGQPSVVLPCGFSKEGLPIGLQLTGKRWGDARLLGVAKALEKLLPPCPVPPNYRD
;
A
#
# COMPACT_ATOMS: atom_id res chain seq x y z
N GLU A 1 17.75 -5.13 -1.70
CA GLU A 1 18.43 -5.97 -0.68
C GLU A 1 19.66 -5.30 -0.09
N LEU A 2 20.69 -4.95 -0.88
CA LEU A 2 21.92 -4.34 -0.35
C LEU A 2 21.63 -3.12 0.52
N ALA A 3 20.84 -2.17 0.01
CA ALA A 3 20.46 -0.98 0.76
C ALA A 3 19.78 -1.33 2.11
N LEU A 4 18.81 -2.25 2.10
CA LEU A 4 18.13 -2.70 3.32
C LEU A 4 19.13 -3.27 4.35
N ARG A 5 20.10 -4.07 3.92
CA ARG A 5 21.12 -4.63 4.83
C ARG A 5 22.03 -3.57 5.46
N ILE A 6 22.23 -2.44 4.79
CA ILE A 6 23.04 -1.33 5.28
C ILE A 6 22.26 -0.50 6.31
N ILE A 7 20.96 -0.26 6.06
CA ILE A 7 20.15 0.68 6.85
C ILE A 7 19.30 0.01 7.94
N ALA A 8 19.16 -1.31 7.94
CA ALA A 8 18.30 -2.00 8.90
C ALA A 8 18.95 -2.12 10.28
N GLY A 9 18.10 -2.01 11.30
CA GLY A 9 18.48 -2.08 12.70
C GLY A 9 18.08 -0.79 13.43
N PRO A 10 18.00 -0.84 14.78
CA PRO A 10 17.77 0.35 15.58
C PRO A 10 18.95 1.32 15.41
N ASP A 11 18.66 2.61 15.33
CA ASP A 11 19.65 3.69 15.20
C ASP A 11 20.26 4.11 16.57
N GLY A 12 19.76 3.54 17.66
CA GLY A 12 20.16 3.87 19.03
C GLY A 12 19.47 5.12 19.61
N HIS A 13 18.63 5.80 18.83
CA HIS A 13 17.82 6.94 19.28
C HIS A 13 16.37 6.54 19.55
N GLU A 14 15.85 5.55 18.82
CA GLU A 14 14.51 5.02 19.07
C GLU A 14 14.52 3.94 20.16
N ALA A 15 14.11 4.33 21.37
CA ALA A 15 14.16 3.47 22.56
C ALA A 15 13.24 2.23 22.48
N GLU A 16 12.19 2.29 21.66
CA GLU A 16 11.19 1.21 21.53
C GLU A 16 11.43 0.31 20.31
N ALA A 17 12.42 0.62 19.47
CA ALA A 17 12.74 -0.17 18.28
C ALA A 17 13.40 -1.50 18.69
N ALA A 18 12.62 -2.58 18.65
CA ALA A 18 13.16 -3.92 18.84
C ALA A 18 14.12 -4.27 17.69
N PRO A 19 15.28 -4.91 17.96
CA PRO A 19 16.13 -5.41 16.90
C PRO A 19 15.42 -6.56 16.17
N VAL A 20 15.12 -6.36 14.89
CA VAL A 20 14.53 -7.37 14.02
C VAL A 20 15.61 -7.89 13.07
N PRO A 21 16.17 -9.09 13.30
CA PRO A 21 17.21 -9.63 12.44
C PRO A 21 16.64 -9.96 11.05
N LEU A 22 17.19 -9.36 10.00
CA LEU A 22 16.76 -9.62 8.63
C LEU A 22 17.00 -11.07 8.18
N GLY A 23 18.06 -11.72 8.68
CA GLY A 23 18.49 -13.03 8.20
C GLY A 23 18.95 -13.05 6.72
N PRO A 24 19.25 -14.24 6.16
CA PRO A 24 19.57 -14.39 4.75
C PRO A 24 18.32 -14.32 3.86
N THR A 25 18.44 -13.69 2.70
CA THR A 25 17.39 -13.72 1.67
C THR A 25 17.33 -15.12 1.04
N PRO A 26 16.22 -15.86 1.15
CA PRO A 26 16.12 -17.19 0.57
C PRO A 26 16.10 -17.12 -0.95
N LYS A 27 16.74 -18.11 -1.59
CA LYS A 27 16.67 -18.31 -3.04
C LYS A 27 15.37 -19.07 -3.36
N LEU A 28 14.32 -18.34 -3.68
CA LEU A 28 13.03 -18.91 -4.05
C LEU A 28 12.87 -18.99 -5.58
N SER A 29 11.98 -19.87 -6.01
CA SER A 29 11.47 -19.94 -7.39
C SER A 29 9.96 -19.76 -7.35
N ALA A 30 9.34 -19.34 -8.46
CA ALA A 30 7.88 -19.15 -8.51
C ALA A 30 7.10 -20.44 -8.24
N LYS A 31 7.66 -21.61 -8.60
CA LYS A 31 7.04 -22.91 -8.40
C LYS A 31 6.75 -23.14 -6.91
N GLY A 32 5.47 -23.36 -6.60
CA GLY A 32 4.99 -23.67 -5.25
C GLY A 32 4.68 -22.47 -4.36
N LEU A 33 5.03 -21.23 -4.76
CA LEU A 33 4.67 -20.03 -3.99
C LEU A 33 3.16 -19.86 -3.93
N ARG A 34 2.64 -19.51 -2.76
CA ARG A 34 1.22 -19.19 -2.53
C ARG A 34 1.05 -17.68 -2.65
N ILE A 35 0.48 -17.20 -3.74
CA ILE A 35 0.33 -15.76 -3.99
C ILE A 35 -1.16 -15.41 -3.95
N ALA A 36 -1.54 -14.57 -3.00
CA ALA A 36 -2.84 -13.93 -3.04
C ALA A 36 -2.82 -12.77 -4.05
N VAL A 37 -3.92 -12.54 -4.76
CA VAL A 37 -4.03 -11.44 -5.74
C VAL A 37 -5.28 -10.61 -5.47
N LEU A 38 -5.10 -9.31 -5.26
CA LEU A 38 -6.17 -8.32 -5.29
C LEU A 38 -6.07 -7.54 -6.60
N THR A 39 -7.08 -7.65 -7.47
CA THR A 39 -7.12 -6.91 -8.74
C THR A 39 -7.45 -5.45 -8.53
N SER A 40 -8.43 -5.19 -7.66
CA SER A 40 -8.94 -3.86 -7.32
C SER A 40 -9.51 -3.90 -5.92
N ASN A 41 -9.34 -2.81 -5.16
CA ASN A 41 -10.04 -2.61 -3.90
C ASN A 41 -11.38 -1.88 -4.15
N PRO A 42 -12.29 -1.82 -3.16
CA PRO A 42 -13.59 -1.16 -3.31
C PRO A 42 -13.54 0.37 -3.11
N LEU A 43 -12.41 0.94 -2.68
CA LEU A 43 -12.27 2.39 -2.42
C LEU A 43 -12.11 3.17 -3.73
N VAL A 44 -11.16 2.74 -4.56
CA VAL A 44 -10.85 3.34 -5.85
C VAL A 44 -10.59 2.23 -6.84
N PRO A 45 -11.55 1.97 -7.75
CA PRO A 45 -11.35 1.01 -8.83
C PRO A 45 -10.10 1.34 -9.64
N VAL A 46 -9.36 0.30 -10.02
CA VAL A 46 -8.22 0.49 -10.91
C VAL A 46 -8.66 0.73 -12.36
N SER A 47 -7.82 1.39 -13.14
CA SER A 47 -7.99 1.51 -14.59
C SER A 47 -7.93 0.16 -15.28
N ALA A 48 -8.54 0.08 -16.47
CA ALA A 48 -8.53 -1.12 -17.30
C ALA A 48 -7.09 -1.61 -17.60
N ASP A 49 -6.15 -0.68 -17.79
CA ASP A 49 -4.76 -1.00 -18.07
C ASP A 49 -4.04 -1.57 -16.84
N THR A 50 -4.29 -1.00 -15.65
CA THR A 50 -3.77 -1.54 -14.39
C THR A 50 -4.34 -2.92 -14.09
N ALA A 51 -5.64 -3.12 -14.29
CA ALA A 51 -6.26 -4.44 -14.17
C ALA A 51 -5.62 -5.45 -15.13
N ALA A 52 -5.36 -5.07 -16.38
CA ALA A 52 -4.70 -5.94 -17.36
C ALA A 52 -3.29 -6.36 -16.91
N VAL A 53 -2.50 -5.45 -16.32
CA VAL A 53 -1.17 -5.75 -15.79
C VAL A 53 -1.23 -6.70 -14.59
N VAL A 54 -2.20 -6.53 -13.67
CA VAL A 54 -2.40 -7.49 -12.57
C VAL A 54 -2.70 -8.88 -13.13
N GLN A 55 -3.64 -8.97 -14.08
CA GLN A 55 -4.06 -10.23 -14.68
C GLN A 55 -2.93 -10.91 -15.46
N ALA A 56 -2.13 -10.15 -16.21
CA ALA A 56 -0.96 -10.67 -16.91
C ALA A 56 0.09 -11.23 -15.92
N THR A 57 0.35 -10.50 -14.83
CA THR A 57 1.31 -10.91 -13.80
C THR A 57 0.85 -12.18 -13.06
N ALA A 58 -0.44 -12.26 -12.70
CA ALA A 58 -1.04 -13.45 -12.10
C ALA A 58 -0.93 -14.68 -13.01
N LYS A 59 -1.13 -14.50 -14.33
CA LYS A 59 -0.96 -15.57 -15.33
C LYS A 59 0.49 -16.02 -15.46
N LEU A 60 1.45 -15.09 -15.46
CA LEU A 60 2.89 -15.41 -15.49
C LEU A 60 3.30 -16.24 -14.27
N LEU A 61 2.88 -15.83 -13.07
CA LEU A 61 3.11 -16.57 -11.82
C LEU A 61 2.51 -17.98 -11.88
N SER A 62 1.26 -18.10 -12.31
CA SER A 62 0.58 -19.41 -12.45
C SER A 62 1.30 -20.32 -13.44
N LYS A 63 1.71 -19.80 -14.61
CA LYS A 63 2.47 -20.55 -15.63
C LYS A 63 3.83 -21.01 -15.10
N ALA A 64 4.45 -20.24 -14.22
CA ALA A 64 5.70 -20.60 -13.55
C ALA A 64 5.52 -21.56 -12.36
N GLY A 65 4.28 -21.98 -12.07
CA GLY A 65 3.95 -22.99 -11.07
C GLY A 65 3.60 -22.43 -9.68
N ALA A 66 3.36 -21.12 -9.55
CA ALA A 66 2.82 -20.55 -8.32
C ALA A 66 1.34 -20.94 -8.14
N LYS A 67 0.93 -21.11 -6.89
CA LYS A 67 -0.48 -21.27 -6.48
C LYS A 67 -1.08 -19.89 -6.30
N VAL A 68 -1.68 -19.37 -7.37
CA VAL A 68 -2.30 -18.04 -7.38
C VAL A 68 -3.78 -18.15 -6.99
N LYS A 69 -4.23 -17.31 -6.05
CA LYS A 69 -5.62 -17.24 -5.63
C LYS A 69 -6.05 -15.79 -5.46
N HIS A 70 -7.20 -15.42 -6.02
CA HIS A 70 -7.83 -14.15 -5.70
C HIS A 70 -8.40 -14.21 -4.29
N ALA A 71 -7.89 -13.36 -3.40
CA ALA A 71 -8.26 -13.33 -2.00
C ALA A 71 -7.83 -12.01 -1.34
N GLU A 72 -8.51 -11.69 -0.24
CA GLU A 72 -8.22 -10.57 0.65
C GLU A 72 -8.54 -10.99 2.11
N PRO A 73 -8.08 -10.24 3.12
CA PRO A 73 -8.37 -10.55 4.52
C PRO A 73 -9.88 -10.58 4.80
N ALA A 74 -10.38 -11.67 5.39
CA ALA A 74 -11.80 -11.85 5.66
C ALA A 74 -12.33 -10.78 6.64
N GLY A 75 -13.45 -10.14 6.27
CA GLY A 75 -14.10 -9.12 7.09
C GLY A 75 -13.28 -7.84 7.28
N LEU A 76 -12.33 -7.56 6.39
CA LEU A 76 -11.66 -6.27 6.34
C LEU A 76 -12.64 -5.21 5.81
N ASP A 77 -12.90 -4.19 6.62
CA ASP A 77 -13.59 -2.98 6.17
C ASP A 77 -12.55 -2.02 5.59
N TRP A 78 -12.49 -1.96 4.26
CA TRP A 78 -11.55 -1.11 3.53
C TRP A 78 -11.76 0.38 3.83
N GLN A 79 -13.01 0.84 3.95
CA GLN A 79 -13.28 2.25 4.17
C GLN A 79 -12.91 2.65 5.59
N GLN A 80 -13.28 1.83 6.59
CA GLN A 80 -12.90 2.08 7.97
C GLN A 80 -11.39 2.01 8.17
N ALA A 81 -10.70 1.05 7.52
CA ALA A 81 -9.24 0.96 7.61
C ALA A 81 -8.56 2.19 6.98
N TRP A 82 -9.04 2.68 5.83
CA TRP A 82 -8.50 3.91 5.24
C TRP A 82 -8.76 5.13 6.14
N ASP A 83 -9.98 5.24 6.68
CA ASP A 83 -10.36 6.28 7.62
C ASP A 83 -9.48 6.26 8.89
N ASP A 84 -9.19 5.08 9.45
CA ASP A 84 -8.33 4.92 10.62
C ASP A 84 -6.87 5.29 10.33
N TRP A 85 -6.35 4.92 9.16
CA TRP A 85 -5.03 5.34 8.70
C TRP A 85 -4.94 6.87 8.56
N ALA A 86 -5.92 7.46 7.86
CA ALA A 86 -5.97 8.90 7.65
C ALA A 86 -6.10 9.64 8.98
N ASP A 87 -6.93 9.14 9.90
CA ASP A 87 -7.13 9.74 11.22
C ASP A 87 -5.82 9.69 12.03
N LEU A 88 -5.11 8.56 12.07
CA LEU A 88 -3.80 8.48 12.76
C LEU A 88 -2.77 9.45 12.16
N PHE A 89 -2.71 9.56 10.83
CA PHE A 89 -1.86 10.53 10.17
C PHE A 89 -2.22 11.97 10.55
N GLN A 90 -3.51 12.31 10.55
CA GLN A 90 -3.97 13.64 10.90
C GLN A 90 -3.80 13.96 12.39
N TYR A 91 -3.96 12.99 13.29
CA TYR A 91 -3.62 13.19 14.71
C TYR A 91 -2.15 13.59 14.89
N LEU A 92 -1.22 12.92 14.20
CA LEU A 92 0.21 13.25 14.27
C LEU A 92 0.51 14.65 13.72
N VAL A 93 -0.05 15.00 12.57
CA VAL A 93 0.13 16.32 11.96
C VAL A 93 -0.44 17.43 12.86
N ARG A 94 -1.63 17.21 13.42
CA ARG A 94 -2.38 18.22 14.17
C ARG A 94 -2.00 18.34 15.63
N ALA A 95 -1.39 17.32 16.24
CA ALA A 95 -0.98 17.35 17.64
C ALA A 95 -0.01 18.51 17.95
N LEU A 96 0.75 18.97 16.95
CA LEU A 96 1.70 20.07 17.07
C LEU A 96 1.11 21.44 16.68
N GLN A 97 -0.17 21.50 16.28
CA GLN A 97 -0.82 22.73 15.81
C GLN A 97 -1.63 23.41 16.93
N PRO A 98 -1.55 24.76 17.04
CA PRO A 98 -2.40 25.51 17.95
C PRO A 98 -3.88 25.39 17.54
N LEU A 99 -4.78 25.60 18.50
CA LEU A 99 -6.24 25.48 18.29
C LEU A 99 -6.74 26.34 17.13
N ALA A 100 -6.24 27.57 17.00
CA ALA A 100 -6.62 28.50 15.93
C ALA A 100 -6.36 27.97 14.50
N GLU A 101 -5.38 27.08 14.32
CA GLU A 101 -5.11 26.43 13.04
C GLU A 101 -5.98 25.19 12.80
N ARG A 102 -6.67 24.69 13.83
CA ARG A 102 -7.49 23.48 13.78
C ARG A 102 -8.99 23.78 13.75
N GLU A 103 -9.44 24.82 14.44
CA GLU A 103 -10.83 25.26 14.51
C GLU A 103 -11.54 25.37 13.14
N PRO A 104 -10.92 25.93 12.09
CA PRO A 104 -11.57 26.05 10.78
C PRO A 104 -12.03 24.72 10.17
N PHE A 105 -11.52 23.59 10.66
CA PHE A 105 -11.78 22.27 10.11
C PHE A 105 -12.86 21.50 10.88
N PHE A 106 -13.39 22.02 11.99
CA PHE A 106 -14.30 21.27 12.87
C PHE A 106 -15.56 20.76 12.16
N ASP A 107 -16.06 21.49 11.18
CA ASP A 107 -17.27 21.13 10.44
C ASP A 107 -17.01 20.21 9.24
N HIS A 108 -15.74 19.87 8.96
CA HIS A 108 -15.40 19.02 7.81
C HIS A 108 -15.81 17.55 7.99
N VAL A 109 -16.27 17.14 9.17
CA VAL A 109 -16.71 15.77 9.49
C VAL A 109 -17.81 15.25 8.57
N THR A 110 -18.58 16.14 7.93
CA THR A 110 -19.67 15.82 7.00
C THR A 110 -19.27 15.91 5.51
N SER A 111 -18.01 16.21 5.21
CA SER A 111 -17.52 16.38 3.83
C SER A 111 -17.72 15.10 3.00
N SER A 112 -17.97 15.24 1.70
CA SER A 112 -17.95 14.10 0.77
C SER A 112 -16.54 13.58 0.50
N ASP A 113 -15.50 14.41 0.69
CA ASP A 113 -14.09 14.00 0.58
C ASP A 113 -13.65 13.27 1.87
N PRO A 114 -13.26 11.98 1.78
CA PRO A 114 -12.75 11.21 2.92
C PRO A 114 -11.57 11.88 3.65
N THR A 115 -10.69 12.55 2.91
CA THR A 115 -9.52 13.24 3.49
C THR A 115 -9.95 14.42 4.34
N ALA A 116 -10.91 15.21 3.84
CA ALA A 116 -11.46 16.33 4.58
C ALA A 116 -12.24 15.85 5.82
N ARG A 117 -12.98 14.73 5.73
CA ARG A 117 -13.64 14.13 6.89
C ARG A 117 -12.65 13.76 7.98
N SER A 118 -11.55 13.09 7.62
CA SER A 118 -10.50 12.72 8.57
C SER A 118 -9.88 13.96 9.24
N VAL A 119 -9.64 15.01 8.46
CA VAL A 119 -9.21 16.31 8.98
C VAL A 119 -10.20 16.86 10.02
N GLY A 120 -11.51 16.81 9.73
CA GLY A 120 -12.53 17.25 10.68
C GLY A 120 -12.62 16.40 11.95
N ARG A 121 -12.57 15.07 11.81
CA ARG A 121 -12.65 14.13 12.96
C ARG A 121 -11.51 14.33 13.95
N THR A 122 -10.32 14.62 13.45
CA THR A 122 -9.09 14.74 14.24
C THR A 122 -8.79 16.17 14.69
N ALA A 123 -9.44 17.18 14.11
CA ALA A 123 -9.17 18.58 14.43
C ALA A 123 -9.35 18.91 15.92
N ARG A 124 -10.22 18.19 16.63
CA ARG A 124 -10.46 18.38 18.07
C ARG A 124 -9.45 17.67 18.98
N LEU A 125 -8.60 16.79 18.46
CA LEU A 125 -7.66 15.96 19.23
C LEU A 125 -8.36 15.17 20.36
N ASP A 126 -9.48 14.52 20.04
CA ASP A 126 -10.21 13.67 20.99
C ASP A 126 -9.42 12.39 21.30
N LEU A 127 -8.96 12.27 22.54
CA LEU A 127 -8.13 11.16 22.98
C LEU A 127 -8.91 9.83 23.04
N ALA A 128 -10.20 9.85 23.36
CA ALA A 128 -11.01 8.64 23.37
C ALA A 128 -11.19 8.09 21.95
N GLN A 129 -11.43 8.99 20.99
CA GLN A 129 -11.47 8.61 19.58
C GLN A 129 -10.11 8.12 19.09
N PHE A 130 -9.01 8.76 19.48
CA PHE A 130 -7.66 8.30 19.16
C PHE A 130 -7.40 6.86 19.63
N PHE A 131 -7.73 6.53 20.88
CA PHE A 131 -7.58 5.15 21.38
C PHE A 131 -8.52 4.16 20.67
N ALA A 132 -9.73 4.58 20.31
CA ALA A 132 -10.64 3.74 19.52
C ALA A 132 -10.08 3.43 18.12
N VAL A 133 -9.41 4.40 17.48
CA VAL A 133 -8.72 4.20 16.20
C VAL A 133 -7.55 3.22 16.37
N LEU A 134 -6.76 3.34 17.45
CA LEU A 134 -5.67 2.42 17.74
C LEU A 134 -6.16 0.97 17.94
N ASP A 135 -7.27 0.76 18.65
CA ASP A 135 -7.84 -0.58 18.81
C ASP A 135 -8.27 -1.18 17.46
N ARG A 136 -8.93 -0.39 16.59
CA ARG A 136 -9.32 -0.85 15.24
C ARG A 136 -8.11 -1.14 14.35
N ARG A 137 -7.04 -0.34 14.44
CA ARG A 137 -5.76 -0.63 13.77
C ARG A 137 -5.23 -1.99 14.22
N ASP A 138 -5.25 -2.28 15.51
CA ASP A 138 -4.77 -3.56 16.05
C ASP A 138 -5.63 -4.74 15.58
N GLN A 139 -6.93 -4.55 15.40
CA GLN A 139 -7.82 -5.54 14.77
C GLN A 139 -7.47 -5.76 13.29
N ALA A 140 -7.24 -4.68 12.52
CA ALA A 140 -6.83 -4.76 11.11
C ALA A 140 -5.48 -5.49 10.97
N MET A 141 -4.51 -5.18 11.84
CA MET A 141 -3.23 -5.88 11.90
C MET A 141 -3.41 -7.39 12.05
N ARG A 142 -4.22 -7.83 13.04
CA ARG A 142 -4.48 -9.27 13.27
C ARG A 142 -5.13 -9.94 12.07
N ARG A 143 -6.05 -9.26 11.37
CA ARG A 143 -6.70 -9.80 10.16
C ARG A 143 -5.70 -9.98 9.02
N CYS A 144 -4.85 -8.98 8.77
CA CYS A 144 -3.82 -9.05 7.73
C CYS A 144 -2.78 -10.14 8.03
N GLU A 145 -2.33 -10.27 9.28
CA GLU A 145 -1.40 -11.33 9.66
C GLU A 145 -2.01 -12.73 9.50
N ALA A 146 -3.23 -12.95 10.00
CA ALA A 146 -3.93 -14.22 9.85
C ALA A 146 -4.17 -14.58 8.38
N PHE A 147 -4.50 -13.58 7.54
CA PHE A 147 -4.62 -13.77 6.10
C PHE A 147 -3.30 -14.23 5.47
N LEU A 148 -2.19 -13.57 5.82
CA LEU A 148 -0.87 -13.90 5.29
C LEU A 148 -0.31 -15.23 5.82
N ASP A 149 -0.91 -15.89 6.81
CA ASP A 149 -0.54 -17.25 7.19
C ASP A 149 -0.69 -18.26 6.04
N ASP A 150 -1.68 -18.03 5.19
CA ASP A 150 -1.99 -18.89 4.05
C ASP A 150 -1.18 -18.55 2.78
N TYR A 151 -0.44 -17.45 2.78
CA TYR A 151 0.23 -16.93 1.59
C TYR A 151 1.71 -16.58 1.85
N ASP A 152 2.50 -16.60 0.79
CA ASP A 152 3.89 -16.14 0.83
C ASP A 152 4.01 -14.64 0.55
N ALA A 153 3.06 -14.10 -0.22
CA ALA A 153 2.88 -12.67 -0.44
C ALA A 153 1.47 -12.37 -0.97
N TRP A 154 1.06 -11.12 -0.82
CA TRP A 154 -0.16 -10.55 -1.40
C TRP A 154 0.20 -9.53 -2.49
N LEU A 155 -0.14 -9.86 -3.74
CA LEU A 155 0.10 -9.04 -4.91
C LEU A 155 -1.11 -8.13 -5.19
N MET A 156 -0.85 -6.84 -5.36
CA MET A 156 -1.88 -5.87 -5.73
C MET A 156 -1.29 -4.66 -6.48
N PRO A 157 -2.11 -3.81 -7.12
CA PRO A 157 -1.67 -2.52 -7.63
C PRO A 157 -1.03 -1.65 -6.55
N VAL A 158 -0.03 -0.84 -6.91
CA VAL A 158 0.51 0.22 -6.02
C VAL A 158 -0.27 1.54 -6.13
N MET A 159 -0.88 1.76 -7.30
CA MET A 159 -1.69 2.92 -7.66
C MET A 159 -2.88 2.45 -8.50
N PRO A 160 -4.01 3.20 -8.52
CA PRO A 160 -5.17 2.80 -9.31
C PRO A 160 -4.97 2.97 -10.82
N ASP A 161 -4.04 3.81 -11.25
CA ASP A 161 -3.74 4.04 -12.66
C ASP A 161 -2.25 4.32 -12.87
N ALA A 162 -1.83 4.38 -14.14
CA ALA A 162 -0.52 4.83 -14.55
C ALA A 162 -0.28 6.32 -14.19
N ALA A 163 0.92 6.81 -14.50
CA ALA A 163 1.31 8.18 -14.16
C ALA A 163 0.35 9.22 -14.79
N PHE A 164 -0.24 10.07 -13.95
CA PHE A 164 -1.07 11.20 -14.38
C PHE A 164 -0.23 12.45 -14.67
N ILE A 165 -0.77 13.37 -15.47
CA ILE A 165 -0.13 14.67 -15.73
C ILE A 165 -0.15 15.51 -14.45
N ARG A 166 0.97 16.17 -14.14
CA ARG A 166 1.09 17.04 -12.98
C ARG A 166 -0.06 18.05 -12.93
N GLN A 167 -0.84 17.99 -11.85
CA GLN A 167 -2.01 18.83 -11.59
C GLN A 167 -2.02 19.37 -10.16
N LYS A 168 -2.98 20.24 -9.82
CA LYS A 168 -3.14 20.71 -8.44
C LYS A 168 -3.76 19.60 -7.59
N GLN A 169 -3.41 19.56 -6.30
CA GLN A 169 -4.00 18.59 -5.37
C GLN A 169 -5.50 18.85 -5.08
N SER A 170 -6.00 20.05 -5.42
CA SER A 170 -7.43 20.36 -5.40
C SER A 170 -8.21 19.70 -6.53
N ASP A 171 -7.52 19.29 -7.61
CA ASP A 171 -8.14 18.72 -8.78
C ASP A 171 -8.24 17.19 -8.59
N PRO A 172 -9.39 16.58 -8.88
CA PRO A 172 -9.56 15.14 -8.70
C PRO A 172 -8.62 14.36 -9.62
N LEU A 173 -8.14 13.21 -9.15
CA LEU A 173 -7.55 12.21 -10.03
C LEU A 173 -8.67 11.52 -10.79
N VAL A 174 -8.56 11.42 -12.10
CA VAL A 174 -9.56 10.80 -12.96
C VAL A 174 -9.06 9.42 -13.37
N ILE A 175 -9.75 8.36 -12.94
CA ILE A 175 -9.44 6.97 -13.26
C ILE A 175 -10.58 6.43 -14.09
N ASP A 176 -10.30 6.05 -15.34
CA ASP A 176 -11.31 5.61 -16.33
C ASP A 176 -12.56 6.53 -16.40
N GLY A 177 -12.34 7.84 -16.34
CA GLY A 177 -13.40 8.85 -16.43
C GLY A 177 -14.13 9.16 -15.12
N VAL A 178 -13.78 8.49 -14.02
CA VAL A 178 -14.37 8.74 -12.69
C VAL A 178 -13.40 9.60 -11.86
N GLY A 179 -13.89 10.72 -11.34
CA GLY A 179 -13.11 11.62 -10.50
C GLY A 179 -13.08 11.18 -9.03
N HIS A 180 -11.89 11.15 -8.45
CA HIS A 180 -11.65 10.82 -7.04
C HIS A 180 -10.83 11.94 -6.36
N PRO A 181 -11.06 12.23 -5.07
CA PRO A 181 -10.21 13.17 -4.34
C PRO A 181 -8.74 12.77 -4.42
N TYR A 182 -7.87 13.75 -4.69
CA TYR A 182 -6.47 13.52 -5.06
C TYR A 182 -5.72 12.65 -4.04
N PHE A 183 -5.79 13.02 -2.77
CA PHE A 183 -5.08 12.32 -1.70
C PHE A 183 -5.67 10.93 -1.43
N PHE A 184 -7.00 10.79 -1.49
CA PHE A 184 -7.70 9.52 -1.33
C PHE A 184 -7.27 8.51 -2.40
N ALA A 185 -7.33 8.89 -3.69
CA ALA A 185 -6.91 8.02 -4.78
C ALA A 185 -5.40 7.72 -4.78
N GLY A 186 -4.56 8.68 -4.38
CA GLY A 186 -3.11 8.47 -4.28
C GLY A 186 -2.68 7.51 -3.17
N THR A 187 -3.55 7.19 -2.21
CA THR A 187 -3.22 6.39 -1.01
C THR A 187 -4.05 5.12 -0.90
N ALA A 188 -5.10 4.96 -1.71
CA ALA A 188 -6.07 3.87 -1.63
C ALA A 188 -5.47 2.44 -1.66
N TYR A 189 -4.27 2.26 -2.22
CA TYR A 189 -3.62 0.94 -2.32
C TYR A 189 -2.43 0.74 -1.37
N ASN A 190 -1.79 1.82 -0.90
CA ASN A 190 -0.59 1.72 -0.05
C ASN A 190 -0.90 1.95 1.44
N PHE A 191 -2.01 2.62 1.78
CA PHE A 191 -2.37 2.96 3.16
C PHE A 191 -2.35 1.75 4.10
N LEU A 192 -2.79 0.58 3.62
CA LEU A 192 -2.98 -0.58 4.47
C LEU A 192 -1.65 -1.05 5.05
N ALA A 193 -0.60 -1.16 4.24
CA ALA A 193 0.73 -1.52 4.73
C ALA A 193 1.29 -0.48 5.72
N ASN A 194 0.97 0.81 5.54
CA ASN A 194 1.32 1.85 6.51
C ASN A 194 0.51 1.74 7.81
N LEU A 195 -0.76 1.35 7.73
CA LEU A 195 -1.62 1.16 8.90
C LEU A 195 -1.20 -0.05 9.73
N THR A 196 -0.89 -1.16 9.06
CA THR A 196 -0.71 -2.47 9.71
C THR A 196 0.75 -2.91 9.82
N GLY A 197 1.68 -2.18 9.20
CA GLY A 197 3.13 -2.33 9.39
C GLY A 197 3.75 -3.53 8.66
N GLN A 198 3.06 -4.12 7.68
CA GLN A 198 3.65 -5.16 6.83
C GLN A 198 4.70 -4.55 5.88
N PRO A 199 5.77 -5.30 5.58
CA PRO A 199 6.70 -4.91 4.54
C PRO A 199 6.04 -5.04 3.16
N SER A 200 6.30 -4.05 2.31
CA SER A 200 5.86 -4.05 0.91
C SER A 200 7.01 -3.69 -0.02
N VAL A 201 7.06 -4.32 -1.19
CA VAL A 201 8.01 -4.02 -2.26
C VAL A 201 7.30 -3.92 -3.60
N VAL A 202 7.66 -2.91 -4.40
CA VAL A 202 7.05 -2.65 -5.70
C VAL A 202 7.98 -3.12 -6.81
N LEU A 203 7.40 -3.80 -7.81
CA LEU A 203 8.10 -4.23 -9.02
C LEU A 203 7.43 -3.60 -10.25
N PRO A 204 8.20 -3.21 -11.28
CA PRO A 204 7.63 -2.77 -12.56
C PRO A 204 7.08 -4.00 -13.30
N CYS A 205 5.76 -4.13 -13.39
CA CYS A 205 5.12 -5.34 -13.91
C CYS A 205 4.54 -5.21 -15.31
N GLY A 206 4.42 -3.99 -15.83
CA GLY A 206 3.92 -3.76 -17.18
C GLY A 206 3.79 -2.28 -17.51
N PHE A 207 3.04 -2.00 -18.57
CA PHE A 207 2.82 -0.65 -19.09
C PHE A 207 1.34 -0.46 -19.45
N SER A 208 0.89 0.79 -19.35
CA SER A 208 -0.37 1.21 -19.98
C SER A 208 -0.27 1.17 -21.50
N LYS A 209 -1.39 1.35 -22.21
CA LYS A 209 -1.43 1.45 -23.67
C LYS A 209 -0.64 2.64 -24.20
N GLU A 210 -0.52 3.69 -23.40
CA GLU A 210 0.28 4.88 -23.68
C GLU A 210 1.77 4.69 -23.37
N GLY A 211 2.17 3.49 -22.91
CA GLY A 211 3.55 3.14 -22.61
C GLY A 211 4.05 3.63 -21.26
N LEU A 212 3.14 4.02 -20.35
CA LEU A 212 3.52 4.46 -19.00
C LEU A 212 3.71 3.26 -18.05
N PRO A 213 4.73 3.25 -17.18
CA PRO A 213 4.98 2.12 -16.27
C PRO A 213 3.82 1.89 -15.29
N ILE A 214 3.49 0.61 -15.08
CA ILE A 214 2.54 0.16 -14.05
C ILE A 214 3.28 -0.78 -13.10
N GLY A 215 3.30 -0.39 -11.82
CA GLY A 215 3.91 -1.16 -10.75
C GLY A 215 2.90 -1.99 -9.97
N LEU A 216 3.28 -3.19 -9.54
CA LEU A 216 2.53 -3.97 -8.56
C LEU A 216 3.35 -4.10 -7.29
N GLN A 217 2.68 -4.01 -6.14
CA GLN A 217 3.27 -4.23 -4.84
C GLN A 217 3.05 -5.68 -4.38
N LEU A 218 4.07 -6.25 -3.76
CA LEU A 218 4.00 -7.47 -2.97
C LEU A 218 4.06 -7.09 -1.50
N THR A 219 3.04 -7.46 -0.73
CA THR A 219 3.01 -7.29 0.73
C THR A 219 3.30 -8.64 1.39
N GLY A 220 4.24 -8.67 2.34
CA GLY A 220 4.62 -9.87 3.09
C GLY A 220 4.19 -9.84 4.55
N LYS A 221 4.48 -10.91 5.30
CA LYS A 221 4.28 -10.91 6.76
C LYS A 221 5.16 -9.87 7.44
N ARG A 222 4.68 -9.33 8.56
CA ARG A 222 5.49 -8.44 9.41
C ARG A 222 6.84 -9.08 9.72
N TRP A 223 7.90 -8.27 9.65
CA TRP A 223 9.29 -8.69 9.87
C TRP A 223 9.82 -9.73 8.87
N GLY A 224 9.07 -9.99 7.79
CA GLY A 224 9.37 -10.99 6.78
C GLY A 224 10.15 -10.46 5.59
N ASP A 225 10.81 -9.30 5.69
CA ASP A 225 11.45 -8.56 4.60
C ASP A 225 12.37 -9.42 3.74
N ALA A 226 13.25 -10.22 4.35
CA ALA A 226 14.16 -11.09 3.61
C ALA A 226 13.41 -12.14 2.80
N ARG A 227 12.35 -12.75 3.36
CA ARG A 227 11.50 -13.69 2.64
C ARG A 227 10.77 -12.98 1.50
N LEU A 228 10.19 -11.81 1.75
CA LEU A 228 9.48 -11.01 0.75
C LEU A 228 10.40 -10.63 -0.41
N LEU A 229 11.65 -10.23 -0.14
CA LEU A 229 12.65 -10.00 -1.17
C LEU A 229 12.98 -11.27 -1.97
N GLY A 230 13.00 -12.44 -1.33
CA GLY A 230 13.13 -13.72 -2.01
C GLY A 230 11.98 -14.00 -2.98
N VAL A 231 10.74 -13.68 -2.59
CA VAL A 231 9.55 -13.77 -3.44
C VAL A 231 9.62 -12.76 -4.58
N ALA A 232 9.99 -11.51 -4.29
CA ALA A 232 10.13 -10.45 -5.28
C ALA A 232 11.16 -10.81 -6.37
N LYS A 233 12.33 -11.36 -5.98
CA LYS A 233 13.33 -11.87 -6.93
C LYS A 233 12.84 -13.05 -7.77
N ALA A 234 11.96 -13.89 -7.23
CA ALA A 234 11.37 -14.98 -7.98
C ALA A 234 10.38 -14.45 -9.05
N LEU A 235 9.61 -13.41 -8.71
CA LEU A 235 8.70 -12.74 -9.64
C LEU A 235 9.48 -11.92 -10.69
N GLU A 236 10.47 -11.13 -10.28
CA GLU A 236 11.29 -10.28 -11.16
C GLU A 236 11.84 -11.04 -12.37
N LYS A 237 12.30 -12.29 -12.17
CA LYS A 237 12.80 -13.16 -13.25
C LYS A 237 11.76 -13.52 -14.32
N LEU A 238 10.48 -13.39 -14.01
CA LEU A 238 9.36 -13.65 -14.92
C LEU A 238 8.90 -12.39 -15.64
N LEU A 239 9.24 -11.21 -15.11
CA LEU A 239 8.80 -9.94 -15.64
C LEU A 239 9.67 -9.54 -16.84
N PRO A 240 9.08 -8.83 -17.83
CA PRO A 240 9.88 -8.25 -18.89
C PRO A 240 10.86 -7.22 -18.30
N PRO A 241 12.01 -6.99 -18.95
CA PRO A 241 12.94 -5.95 -18.52
C PRO A 241 12.24 -4.58 -18.54
N CYS A 242 12.49 -3.78 -17.50
CA CYS A 242 12.02 -2.39 -17.48
C CYS A 242 12.86 -1.59 -18.50
N PRO A 243 12.22 -0.90 -19.47
CA PRO A 243 12.93 -0.08 -20.44
C PRO A 243 13.58 1.10 -19.74
N VAL A 244 14.69 1.55 -20.30
CA VAL A 244 15.37 2.78 -19.88
C VAL A 244 14.46 3.97 -20.21
N PRO A 245 14.22 4.91 -19.28
CA PRO A 245 13.43 6.10 -19.56
C PRO A 245 14.02 6.90 -20.74
N PRO A 246 13.20 7.47 -21.64
CA PRO A 246 13.68 8.13 -22.86
C PRO A 246 14.68 9.27 -22.65
N ASN A 247 14.66 9.89 -21.46
CA ASN A 247 15.51 11.02 -21.09
C ASN A 247 16.62 10.65 -20.11
N TYR A 248 16.83 9.37 -19.82
CA TYR A 248 17.95 8.92 -19.01
C TYR A 248 19.26 9.12 -19.77
N ARG A 249 20.24 9.77 -19.15
CA ARG A 249 21.60 9.96 -19.69
C ARG A 249 22.56 9.21 -18.79
N ASP A 250 23.42 8.40 -19.40
CA ASP A 250 24.52 7.69 -18.73
C ASP A 250 25.58 8.65 -18.18
#